data_AF-A0A962TGQ0-F1
#
_entry.id   AF-A0A962TGQ0-F1
#
_cell.length_a   1.000
_cell.length_b   1.000
_cell.length_c   1.000
_cell.angle_alpha   90.00
_cell.angle_beta   90.00
_cell.angle_gamma   90.00
#
_symmetry.space_group_name_H-M   'P 1'
#
loop_
_entity.id
_entity.type
_entity.pdbx_description
1 polymer ?
#
loop_
_entity_poly.entity_id
_entity_poly.type
_entity_poly.pdbx_seq_one_letter_code
_entity_poly.pdbx_strand_id
1 'polypeptide(L)' 'MRGHHPYPSYALSGVEWIGDLPSHWQVLRLRYACDLNPTKAEIKGIPSDTLVTFLPMEKIG' A
#
# COMPACT_ATOMS: atom_id res chain seq x y z
N MET A 1 -8.15 -8.22 -24.96
CA MET A 1 -7.73 -7.16 -24.03
C MET A 1 -8.65 -7.23 -22.82
N ARG A 2 -8.16 -7.52 -21.60
CA ARG A 2 -9.02 -7.51 -20.40
C ARG A 2 -9.34 -6.07 -20.06
N GLY A 3 -10.62 -5.69 -20.14
CA GLY A 3 -11.08 -4.38 -19.71
C GLY A 3 -11.02 -4.28 -18.19
N HIS A 4 -10.30 -3.28 -17.68
CA HIS A 4 -10.40 -2.92 -16.27
C HIS A 4 -11.79 -2.35 -16.02
N HIS A 5 -12.51 -2.93 -15.06
CA HIS A 5 -13.82 -2.41 -14.67
C HIS A 5 -13.60 -1.15 -13.84
N PRO A 6 -14.21 0.00 -14.21
CA PRO A 6 -14.10 1.22 -13.43
C PRO A 6 -14.74 1.03 -12.05
N TYR A 7 -14.26 1.78 -11.06
CA TYR A 7 -14.90 1.81 -9.75
C TYR A 7 -16.23 2.60 -9.82
N PRO A 8 -17.21 2.30 -8.94
CA PRO A 8 -18.53 2.95 -8.98
C PRO A 8 -18.49 4.47 -8.78
N SER A 9 -17.50 4.98 -8.06
CA SER A 9 -17.31 6.41 -7.81
C SER A 9 -15.85 6.72 -7.48
N TYR A 10 -15.45 7.96 -7.74
CA TYR A 10 -14.11 8.48 -7.49
C TYR A 10 -14.17 9.78 -6.67
N ALA A 11 -13.10 10.09 -5.95
CA ALA A 11 -12.91 11.29 -5.14
C ALA A 11 -11.49 11.85 -5.35
N LEU A 12 -11.34 13.16 -5.25
CA LEU A 12 -10.06 13.85 -5.40
C LEU A 12 -9.08 13.40 -4.31
N SER A 13 -7.88 12.94 -4.69
CA SER A 13 -6.83 12.57 -3.73
C SER A 13 -6.21 13.74 -2.97
N GLY A 14 -6.28 14.95 -3.54
CA GLY A 14 -5.55 16.13 -3.06
C GLY A 14 -4.05 16.10 -3.39
N VAL A 15 -3.58 15.13 -4.17
CA VAL A 15 -2.17 14.99 -4.59
C VAL A 15 -2.09 15.02 -6.12
N GLU A 16 -1.40 16.03 -6.66
CA GLU A 16 -1.40 16.35 -8.10
C GLU A 16 -1.04 15.15 -8.99
N TRP A 17 -0.02 14.38 -8.61
CA TRP A 17 0.46 13.25 -9.41
C TRP A 17 -0.39 11.97 -9.29
N ILE A 18 -1.31 11.89 -8.32
CA ILE A 18 -2.15 10.70 -8.09
C ILE A 18 -3.45 10.77 -8.90
N GLY A 19 -4.07 11.96 -8.99
CA GLY A 19 -5.39 12.13 -9.59
C GLY A 19 -6.53 11.64 -8.68
N ASP A 20 -7.60 11.12 -9.27
CA ASP A 20 -8.80 10.68 -8.55
C ASP A 20 -8.68 9.23 -8.06
N LEU A 21 -9.17 8.97 -6.83
CA LEU A 21 -9.13 7.67 -6.17
C LEU A 21 -10.55 7.10 -5.99
N PRO A 22 -10.73 5.79 -5.84
CA PRO A 22 -12.04 5.21 -5.59
C PRO A 22 -12.65 5.75 -4.28
N SER A 23 -13.89 6.21 -4.29
CA SER A 23 -14.48 6.92 -3.14
C SER A 23 -14.59 6.07 -1.87
N HIS A 24 -14.54 4.74 -1.99
CA HIS A 24 -14.63 3.82 -0.85
C HIS A 24 -13.28 3.54 -0.19
N TRP A 25 -12.18 4.08 -0.74
CA TRP A 25 -10.87 3.96 -0.11
C TRP A 25 -10.76 4.86 1.12
N GLN A 26 -10.06 4.36 2.13
CA GLN A 26 -9.84 5.05 3.39
C GLN A 26 -8.36 5.42 3.56
N VAL A 27 -8.09 6.59 4.12
CA VAL A 27 -6.74 7.02 4.47
C VAL A 27 -6.35 6.39 5.80
N LEU A 28 -5.24 5.65 5.81
CA LEU A 28 -4.69 4.99 7.00
C LEU A 28 -3.21 5.32 7.17
N ARG A 29 -2.73 5.32 8.41
CA ARG A 29 -1.29 5.38 8.67
C ARG A 29 -0.67 4.03 8.32
N LEU A 30 0.46 4.04 7.63
CA LEU A 30 1.13 2.85 7.11
C LEU A 30 1.40 1.78 8.18
N ARG A 31 1.78 2.20 9.39
CA ARG A 31 2.01 1.32 10.56
C ARG A 31 0.84 0.41 10.96
N TYR A 32 -0.36 0.67 10.46
CA TYR A 32 -1.56 -0.14 10.73
C TYR A 32 -1.97 -1.02 9.54
N ALA A 33 -1.33 -0.84 8.39
CA ALA A 33 -1.67 -1.54 7.15
C ALA A 33 -0.59 -2.53 6.70
N CYS A 34 0.64 -2.42 7.24
CA CYS A 34 1.78 -3.23 6.83
C CYS A 34 2.69 -3.55 8.02
N ASP A 35 3.36 -4.71 7.96
CA ASP A 35 4.48 -5.04 8.84
C ASP A 35 5.74 -4.35 8.33
N LEU A 36 6.33 -3.51 9.19
CA LEU A 36 7.53 -2.74 8.87
C LEU A 36 8.70 -3.27 9.69
N ASN A 37 9.87 -3.37 9.06
CA ASN A 37 11.13 -3.73 9.71
C ASN A 37 11.04 -4.98 10.61
N PRO A 38 10.53 -6.13 10.10
CA PRO A 38 10.45 -7.34 10.90
C PRO A 38 11.85 -7.76 11.37
N THR A 39 11.94 -8.24 12.60
CA THR A 39 13.16 -8.82 13.14
C THR A 39 13.53 -10.09 12.36
N LYS A 40 14.81 -10.47 12.42
CA LYS A 40 15.27 -11.72 11.79
C LYS A 40 14.54 -12.97 12.28
N ALA A 41 14.01 -12.95 13.51
CA ALA A 41 13.22 -14.05 14.06
C ALA A 41 11.83 -14.12 13.40
N GLU A 42 11.16 -12.98 13.22
CA GLU A 42 9.85 -12.90 12.57
C GLU A 42 9.92 -13.28 11.09
N ILE A 43 10.99 -12.88 10.38
CA ILE A 43 11.20 -13.23 8.97
C ILE A 43 11.19 -14.75 8.73
N LYS A 44 11.65 -15.57 9.69
CA LYS A 44 11.65 -17.03 9.55
C LYS A 44 10.25 -17.64 9.45
N GLY A 45 9.24 -16.94 9.98
CA GLY A 45 7.84 -17.38 9.93
C GLY A 45 7.09 -16.89 8.69
N ILE A 46 7.69 -16.02 7.87
CA ILE A 46 7.06 -15.44 6.70
C ILE A 46 7.24 -16.40 5.50
N PRO A 47 6.17 -16.76 4.78
CA PRO A 47 6.26 -17.54 3.55
C PRO A 47 7.23 -16.92 2.53
N SER A 48 8.02 -17.73 1.84
CA SER A 48 9.04 -17.23 0.90
C SER A 48 8.47 -16.51 -0.32
N ASP A 49 7.20 -16.76 -0.64
CA ASP A 49 6.45 -16.11 -1.72
C ASP A 49 5.73 -14.83 -1.27
N THR A 50 5.92 -14.42 -0.01
CA THR A 50 5.37 -13.16 0.50
C THR A 50 5.92 -12.00 -0.31
N LEU A 51 5.01 -11.21 -0.88
CA LEU A 51 5.37 -10.00 -1.59
C LEU A 51 5.94 -8.97 -0.62
N VAL A 52 7.20 -8.62 -0.83
CA VAL A 52 7.89 -7.59 -0.06
C VAL A 52 8.31 -6.45 -0.99
N THR A 53 8.26 -5.23 -0.48
CA THR A 53 8.76 -4.05 -1.18
C THR A 53 9.83 -3.39 -0.33
N PHE A 54 10.89 -2.90 -0.98
CA PHE A 54 11.93 -2.14 -0.30
C PHE A 54 11.53 -0.67 -0.27
N LEU A 55 11.23 -0.17 0.91
CA LEU A 55 11.07 1.26 1.17
C LEU A 55 12.32 1.76 1.89
N PRO A 56 13.09 2.71 1.30
CA PRO A 56 14.23 3.31 1.97
C PRO A 56 13.82 3.90 3.33
N MET A 57 14.64 3.70 4.37
CA MET A 57 14.33 4.19 5.72
C MET A 57 14.14 5.71 5.78
N GLU A 58 14.78 6.46 4.87
CA GLU A 58 14.61 7.91 4.70
C GLU A 58 13.16 8.33 4.39
N LYS A 59 12.35 7.40 3.88
CA LYS A 59 10.94 7.61 3.55
C LYS A 59 10.00 7.14 4.66
N ILE A 60 10.54 6.51 5.72
CA ILE A 60 9.79 6.10 6.90
C ILE A 60 9.98 7.18 7.96
N GLY A 61 9.01 8.09 8.06
CA GLY A 61 8.95 9.20 9.02
C GLY A 61 7.54 9.38 9.58
#